data_AF-A0A7J2TX60-F1
#
_entry.id   AF-A0A7J2TX60-F1
#
_cell.length_a   1.000
_cell.length_b   1.000
_cell.length_c   1.000
_cell.angle_alpha   90.00
_cell.angle_beta   90.00
_cell.angle_gamma   90.00
#
_symmetry.space_group_name_H-M   'P 1'
#
loop_
_entity.id
_entity.type
_entity.pdbx_description
1 polymer ?
#
loop_
_entity_poly.entity_id
_entity_poly.type
_entity_poly.pdbx_seq_one_letter_code
_entity_poly.pdbx_strand_id
1 'polypeptide(L)'
;MSLSELFPCYPIGMKSPKRAKIKIASRKIYVDLPYIFWYFISDVCYKISISKSEEPHDIFKREWEAFISDEKIRNIAYFNNKLLATVSLASHSLTTKLLLKLRVRWPLFFEYLENKAQEVVSKIEVDGSNIREVYNEILDNYFVLTSIIPRLEYGRFDAFNLKNFEKLMRRLGEDKIIQQLLLNLKQPIKVLGRKAGLELWMLQLESDICGVESCLENVDIMSCYLYLRNALENLVKLVVYNSIARNFSDHKEMLLYVFFFYDKVAKERCYSIRQLGSKYVKEINEIISYLENTLDADQKVNREKIKEMMYLMMINKQLPKLGINSQTLGEFEERYGVSIRNYWSACSEILHNQSPLPFFSLLEVKSFKHFLKRYSERFISILKVISSDVGVVEELVEKKESQEVATEVTLSRQKFSKKAKEVFRQLFLQEEVELVLTSTLKSLVEDEAVKREVFFKPLTLVSLFHLFWPQAETSIISGKFNLEDMKHLITKIKPFFSRFVTEEFDTTLRILEEKLMHKIEEISPDFSKLDMEEKKVVIFYLLAAKLPQLWQKDSN
;
A
#
# COMPACT_ATOMS: atom_id res chain seq x y z
N MET A 1 -25.16 10.69 -8.25
CA MET A 1 -24.24 11.83 -8.09
C MET A 1 -23.66 12.19 -9.46
N SER A 2 -23.63 13.48 -9.76
CA SER A 2 -23.00 13.99 -10.98
C SER A 2 -21.47 13.89 -10.89
N LEU A 3 -20.76 13.81 -12.01
CA LEU A 3 -19.28 13.79 -11.99
C LEU A 3 -18.71 15.05 -11.32
N SER A 4 -19.37 16.19 -11.53
CA SER A 4 -19.04 17.48 -10.88
C SER A 4 -19.16 17.49 -9.36
N GLU A 5 -19.90 16.56 -8.76
CA GLU A 5 -19.99 16.41 -7.30
C GLU A 5 -18.91 15.49 -6.73
N LEU A 6 -18.48 14.50 -7.52
CA LEU A 6 -17.50 13.50 -7.10
C LEU A 6 -16.05 13.95 -7.34
N PHE A 7 -15.85 14.78 -8.36
CA PHE A 7 -14.52 15.18 -8.78
C PHE A 7 -13.80 16.04 -7.72
N PRO A 8 -12.52 15.78 -7.41
CA PRO A 8 -11.81 16.48 -6.37
C PRO A 8 -11.68 17.97 -6.66
N CYS A 9 -11.69 18.77 -5.60
CA CYS A 9 -11.59 20.22 -5.68
C CYS A 9 -10.44 20.70 -4.79
N TYR A 10 -9.75 21.76 -5.21
CA TYR A 10 -8.77 22.42 -4.35
C TYR A 10 -9.45 22.98 -3.09
N PRO A 11 -8.73 23.13 -1.96
CA PRO A 11 -9.24 23.72 -0.72
C PRO A 11 -9.40 25.25 -0.81
N ILE A 12 -9.73 25.75 -2.00
CA ILE A 12 -9.98 27.15 -2.32
C ILE A 12 -11.22 27.24 -3.21
N GLY A 13 -11.91 28.37 -3.14
CA GLY A 13 -13.12 28.59 -3.91
C GLY A 13 -13.19 29.98 -4.50
N MET A 14 -13.80 30.07 -5.68
CA MET A 14 -14.02 31.33 -6.37
C MET A 14 -15.05 32.17 -5.60
N LYS A 15 -14.71 33.44 -5.36
CA LYS A 15 -15.60 34.40 -4.71
C LYS A 15 -16.08 35.44 -5.72
N SER A 16 -17.38 35.66 -5.76
CA SER A 16 -17.95 36.75 -6.57
C SER A 16 -17.69 38.08 -5.87
N PRO A 17 -17.30 39.16 -6.59
CA PRO A 17 -17.15 40.47 -6.00
C PRO A 17 -18.45 40.94 -5.33
N LYS A 18 -18.31 41.65 -4.20
CA LYS A 18 -19.46 42.23 -3.51
C LYS A 18 -20.15 43.23 -4.45
N ARG A 19 -21.49 43.21 -4.47
CA ARG A 19 -22.33 44.12 -5.29
C ARG A 19 -22.18 44.00 -6.82
N ALA A 20 -21.43 43.04 -7.35
CA ALA A 20 -21.36 42.82 -8.80
C ALA A 20 -22.72 42.42 -9.41
N LYS A 21 -22.95 42.82 -10.67
CA LYS A 21 -24.10 42.43 -11.52
C LYS A 21 -24.11 40.94 -11.87
N ILE A 22 -22.99 40.26 -11.65
CA ILE A 22 -22.78 38.85 -11.96
C ILE A 22 -22.41 38.06 -10.71
N LYS A 23 -22.65 36.75 -10.76
CA LYS A 23 -22.31 35.78 -9.71
C LYS A 23 -21.62 34.58 -10.34
N ILE A 24 -20.49 34.19 -9.76
CA ILE A 24 -19.78 32.96 -10.16
C ILE A 24 -20.57 31.77 -9.59
N ALA A 25 -21.15 30.97 -10.49
CA ALA A 25 -21.92 29.78 -10.16
C ALA A 25 -21.00 28.58 -9.87
N SER A 26 -19.94 28.41 -10.67
CA SER A 26 -18.95 27.34 -10.49
C SER A 26 -17.89 27.78 -9.47
N ARG A 27 -18.23 27.69 -8.18
CA ARG A 27 -17.35 28.16 -7.09
C ARG A 27 -16.25 27.19 -6.69
N LYS A 28 -16.48 25.90 -6.89
CA LYS A 28 -15.50 24.85 -6.58
C LYS A 28 -14.48 24.79 -7.71
N ILE A 29 -13.19 24.83 -7.37
CA ILE A 29 -12.10 24.76 -8.33
C ILE A 29 -11.67 23.29 -8.44
N TYR A 30 -11.93 22.69 -9.60
CA TYR A 30 -11.59 21.28 -9.85
C TYR A 30 -10.07 21.09 -9.96
N VAL A 31 -9.55 20.07 -9.27
CA VAL A 31 -8.15 19.63 -9.36
C VAL A 31 -7.86 19.15 -10.80
N ASP A 32 -6.61 19.18 -11.25
CA ASP A 32 -6.16 18.74 -12.59
C ASP A 32 -6.78 19.49 -13.80
N LEU A 33 -7.87 20.25 -13.63
CA LEU A 33 -8.44 21.06 -14.69
C LEU A 33 -7.54 22.30 -14.87
N PRO A 34 -7.10 22.60 -16.11
CA PRO A 34 -6.15 23.68 -16.32
C PRO A 34 -6.59 25.02 -15.73
N TYR A 35 -5.66 25.66 -15.01
CA TYR A 35 -5.88 26.90 -14.25
C TYR A 35 -6.45 28.03 -15.11
N ILE A 36 -6.16 28.00 -16.42
CA ILE A 36 -6.52 29.04 -17.38
C ILE A 36 -8.04 29.29 -17.45
N PHE A 37 -8.87 28.27 -17.20
CA PHE A 37 -10.33 28.45 -17.11
C PHE A 37 -10.75 29.25 -15.89
N TRP A 38 -10.10 29.03 -14.75
CA TRP A 38 -10.37 29.76 -13.52
C TRP A 38 -9.83 31.19 -13.58
N TYR A 39 -8.66 31.37 -14.21
CA TYR A 39 -8.11 32.69 -14.50
C TYR A 39 -9.05 33.52 -15.36
N PHE A 40 -9.56 32.95 -16.45
CA PHE A 40 -10.57 33.59 -17.30
C PHE A 40 -11.83 33.98 -16.52
N ILE A 41 -12.36 33.06 -15.68
CA ILE A 41 -13.55 33.35 -14.87
C ILE A 41 -13.29 34.52 -13.91
N SER A 42 -12.14 34.57 -13.25
CA SER A 42 -11.74 35.68 -12.37
C SER A 42 -11.64 37.00 -13.13
N ASP A 43 -10.90 37.01 -14.24
CA ASP A 43 -10.63 38.20 -15.04
C ASP A 43 -11.92 38.79 -15.65
N VAL A 44 -12.72 37.96 -16.32
CA VAL A 44 -14.00 38.41 -16.88
C VAL A 44 -14.96 38.85 -15.79
N CYS A 45 -14.96 38.16 -14.63
CA CYS A 45 -15.79 38.59 -13.52
C CYS A 45 -15.38 39.98 -13.00
N TYR A 46 -14.08 40.26 -12.95
CA TYR A 46 -13.54 41.55 -12.56
C TYR A 46 -13.91 42.63 -13.59
N LYS A 47 -13.62 42.41 -14.88
CA LYS A 47 -13.92 43.33 -15.99
C LYS A 47 -15.40 43.73 -16.04
N ILE A 48 -16.31 42.76 -15.94
CA ILE A 48 -17.75 43.04 -15.89
C ILE A 48 -18.13 43.82 -14.62
N SER A 49 -17.47 43.56 -13.50
CA SER A 49 -17.80 44.24 -12.23
C SER A 49 -17.38 45.71 -12.19
N ILE A 50 -16.32 46.09 -12.90
CA ILE A 50 -15.83 47.47 -12.96
C ILE A 50 -16.45 48.28 -14.11
N SER A 51 -16.98 47.61 -15.15
CA SER A 51 -17.62 48.27 -16.28
C SER A 51 -18.96 48.89 -15.86
N LYS A 52 -19.07 50.21 -16.07
CA LYS A 52 -20.28 50.98 -15.74
C LYS A 52 -21.26 51.08 -16.90
N SER A 53 -20.76 51.07 -18.13
CA SER A 53 -21.51 51.44 -19.34
C SER A 53 -21.73 50.30 -20.34
N GLU A 54 -20.90 49.25 -20.31
CA GLU A 54 -20.99 48.15 -21.27
C GLU A 54 -21.85 47.00 -20.74
N GLU A 55 -22.67 46.40 -21.61
CA GLU A 55 -23.52 45.28 -21.24
C GLU A 55 -22.68 44.03 -20.90
N PRO A 56 -22.97 43.30 -19.80
CA PRO A 56 -22.18 42.15 -19.37
C PRO A 56 -22.01 41.05 -20.45
N HIS A 57 -23.01 40.88 -21.31
CA HIS A 57 -22.97 39.89 -22.39
C HIS A 57 -21.96 40.25 -23.48
N ASP A 58 -21.80 41.54 -23.80
CA ASP A 58 -20.88 42.00 -24.83
C ASP A 58 -19.43 41.87 -24.36
N ILE A 59 -19.16 42.25 -23.11
CA ILE A 59 -17.87 42.02 -22.46
C ILE A 59 -17.55 40.52 -22.49
N PHE A 60 -18.48 39.68 -21.99
CA PHE A 60 -18.25 38.24 -21.94
C PHE A 60 -17.95 37.65 -23.33
N LYS A 61 -18.71 38.04 -24.35
CA LYS A 61 -18.53 37.54 -25.72
C LYS A 61 -17.16 37.93 -26.28
N ARG A 62 -16.76 39.21 -26.18
CA ARG A 62 -15.46 39.70 -26.63
C ARG A 62 -14.31 38.97 -25.93
N GLU A 63 -14.35 38.90 -24.59
CA GLU A 63 -13.27 38.27 -23.82
C GLU A 63 -13.21 36.75 -24.09
N TRP A 64 -14.35 36.08 -24.26
CA TRP A 64 -14.38 34.66 -24.60
C TRP A 64 -13.83 34.40 -26.01
N GLU A 65 -14.17 35.23 -27.00
CA GLU A 65 -13.62 35.15 -28.36
C GLU A 65 -12.11 35.36 -28.38
N ALA A 66 -11.61 36.32 -27.60
CA ALA A 66 -10.17 36.53 -27.42
C ALA A 66 -9.50 35.32 -26.76
N PHE A 67 -10.11 34.77 -25.69
CA PHE A 67 -9.60 33.61 -24.96
C PHE A 67 -9.45 32.37 -25.85
N ILE A 68 -10.46 32.06 -26.68
CA ILE A 68 -10.42 30.88 -27.56
C ILE A 68 -9.52 31.06 -28.79
N SER A 69 -9.19 32.30 -29.14
CA SER A 69 -8.34 32.62 -30.31
C SER A 69 -6.85 32.71 -29.96
N ASP A 70 -6.49 32.81 -28.69
CA ASP A 70 -5.11 32.86 -28.22
C ASP A 70 -4.42 31.49 -28.38
N GLU A 71 -3.31 31.45 -29.11
CA GLU A 71 -2.54 30.23 -29.40
C GLU A 71 -1.94 29.58 -28.15
N LYS A 72 -1.47 30.38 -27.18
CA LYS A 72 -0.91 29.87 -25.93
C LYS A 72 -2.00 29.23 -25.07
N ILE A 73 -3.18 29.85 -25.02
CA ILE A 73 -4.35 29.28 -24.33
C ILE A 73 -4.79 28.01 -25.04
N ARG A 74 -4.77 27.99 -26.38
CA ARG A 74 -5.17 26.82 -27.16
C ARG A 74 -4.34 25.58 -26.80
N ASN A 75 -3.03 25.74 -26.60
CA ASN A 75 -2.14 24.64 -26.21
C ASN A 75 -2.44 24.03 -24.83
N ILE A 76 -3.14 24.76 -23.96
CA ILE A 76 -3.45 24.33 -22.58
C ILE A 76 -4.92 23.92 -22.45
N ALA A 77 -5.83 24.65 -23.08
CA ALA A 77 -7.28 24.51 -22.90
C ALA A 77 -7.91 23.48 -23.85
N TYR A 78 -7.19 23.05 -24.90
CA TYR A 78 -7.69 22.12 -25.90
C TYR A 78 -6.99 20.77 -25.80
N PHE A 79 -7.77 19.73 -26.05
CA PHE A 79 -7.29 18.38 -26.28
C PHE A 79 -8.00 17.81 -27.51
N ASN A 80 -7.25 17.25 -28.45
CA ASN A 80 -7.77 16.78 -29.75
C ASN A 80 -8.64 17.83 -30.47
N ASN A 81 -8.14 19.07 -30.54
CA ASN A 81 -8.84 20.23 -31.13
C ASN A 81 -10.21 20.55 -30.49
N LYS A 82 -10.48 20.07 -29.27
CA LYS A 82 -11.71 20.35 -28.53
C LYS A 82 -11.39 20.97 -27.17
N LEU A 83 -12.14 22.00 -26.79
CA LEU A 83 -12.04 22.62 -25.47
C LEU A 83 -12.39 21.63 -24.35
N LEU A 84 -11.56 21.58 -23.31
CA LEU A 84 -11.78 20.77 -22.11
C LEU A 84 -12.97 21.26 -21.28
N ALA A 85 -13.21 22.57 -21.27
CA ALA A 85 -14.35 23.18 -20.59
C ALA A 85 -14.85 24.40 -21.36
N THR A 86 -16.12 24.74 -21.14
CA THR A 86 -16.76 25.93 -21.69
C THR A 86 -17.26 26.80 -20.55
N VAL A 87 -17.08 28.12 -20.67
CA VAL A 87 -17.68 29.09 -19.75
C VAL A 87 -18.89 29.70 -20.43
N SER A 88 -19.96 29.96 -19.68
CA SER A 88 -21.18 30.59 -20.19
C SER A 88 -21.68 31.62 -19.18
N LEU A 89 -22.20 32.74 -19.68
CA LEU A 89 -22.95 33.73 -18.90
C LEU A 89 -24.44 33.55 -19.17
N ALA A 90 -25.22 33.22 -18.14
CA ALA A 90 -26.66 32.94 -18.29
C ALA A 90 -27.50 33.63 -17.21
N SER A 91 -28.70 34.05 -17.54
CA SER A 91 -29.71 34.45 -16.56
C SER A 91 -30.22 33.24 -15.78
N HIS A 92 -30.75 33.46 -14.58
CA HIS A 92 -31.29 32.39 -13.76
C HIS A 92 -32.56 32.86 -13.04
N SER A 93 -33.62 32.05 -13.05
CA SER A 93 -34.94 32.44 -12.52
C SER A 93 -34.92 32.90 -11.05
N LEU A 94 -34.06 32.28 -10.23
CA LEU A 94 -33.93 32.57 -8.79
C LEU A 94 -33.04 33.77 -8.44
N THR A 95 -32.42 34.46 -9.41
CA THR A 95 -31.57 35.62 -9.10
C THR A 95 -31.57 36.65 -10.23
N THR A 96 -31.59 37.92 -9.86
CA THR A 96 -31.44 39.03 -10.82
C THR A 96 -30.02 39.17 -11.37
N LYS A 97 -29.05 38.42 -10.82
CA LYS A 97 -27.66 38.44 -11.28
C LYS A 97 -27.43 37.41 -12.38
N LEU A 98 -26.65 37.78 -13.39
CA LEU A 98 -26.18 36.82 -14.38
C LEU A 98 -25.21 35.84 -13.73
N LEU A 99 -25.29 34.57 -14.12
CA LEU A 99 -24.48 33.49 -13.61
C LEU A 99 -23.36 33.16 -14.58
N LEU A 100 -22.12 33.27 -14.11
CA LEU A 100 -20.94 32.79 -14.81
C LEU A 100 -20.70 31.34 -14.42
N LYS A 101 -20.91 30.42 -15.38
CA LYS A 101 -20.90 28.97 -15.15
C LYS A 101 -19.85 28.30 -16.02
N LEU A 102 -18.99 27.51 -15.38
CA LEU A 102 -18.08 26.57 -16.03
C LEU A 102 -18.77 25.23 -16.24
N ARG A 103 -18.65 24.67 -17.45
CA ARG A 103 -19.08 23.32 -17.79
C ARG A 103 -17.89 22.52 -18.34
N VAL A 104 -17.41 21.56 -17.57
CA VAL A 104 -16.35 20.64 -17.98
C VAL A 104 -16.92 19.58 -18.93
N ARG A 105 -16.18 19.27 -19.99
CA ARG A 105 -16.47 18.15 -20.89
C ARG A 105 -15.84 16.88 -20.33
N TRP A 106 -16.48 16.32 -19.29
CA TRP A 106 -15.90 15.23 -18.49
C TRP A 106 -15.28 14.07 -19.28
N PRO A 107 -15.92 13.49 -20.32
CA PRO A 107 -15.29 12.41 -21.08
C PRO A 107 -13.96 12.83 -21.72
N LEU A 108 -13.96 13.97 -22.42
CA LEU A 108 -12.76 14.53 -23.05
C LEU A 108 -11.68 14.88 -22.02
N PHE A 109 -12.10 15.40 -20.86
CA PHE A 109 -11.17 15.73 -19.78
C PHE A 109 -10.52 14.48 -19.18
N PHE A 110 -11.25 13.37 -19.04
CA PHE A 110 -10.66 12.12 -18.58
C PHE A 110 -9.70 11.51 -19.61
N GLU A 111 -10.01 11.61 -20.91
CA GLU A 111 -9.07 11.21 -21.98
C GLU A 111 -7.79 12.06 -21.96
N TYR A 112 -7.93 13.37 -21.75
CA TYR A 112 -6.79 14.27 -21.57
C TYR A 112 -5.89 13.85 -20.40
N LEU A 113 -6.47 13.57 -19.22
CA LEU A 113 -5.70 13.11 -18.06
C LEU A 113 -5.06 11.73 -18.29
N GLU A 114 -5.74 10.85 -19.02
CA GLU A 114 -5.20 9.54 -19.39
C GLU A 114 -3.98 9.66 -20.31
N ASN A 115 -4.06 10.50 -21.35
CA ASN A 115 -2.95 10.77 -22.25
C ASN A 115 -1.77 11.43 -21.53
N LYS A 116 -2.03 12.44 -20.68
CA LYS A 116 -1.01 13.05 -19.82
C LYS A 116 -0.28 12.04 -18.93
N ALA A 117 -1.03 11.17 -18.26
CA ALA A 117 -0.44 10.13 -17.41
C ALA A 117 0.45 9.16 -18.21
N GLN A 118 0.04 8.77 -19.42
CA GLN A 118 0.84 7.91 -20.29
C GLN A 118 2.11 8.59 -20.77
N GLU A 119 2.03 9.86 -21.18
CA GLU A 119 3.18 10.66 -21.63
C GLU A 119 4.23 10.76 -20.53
N VAL A 120 3.84 11.13 -19.32
CA VAL A 120 4.80 11.26 -18.22
C VAL A 120 5.43 9.91 -17.86
N VAL A 121 4.63 8.83 -17.76
CA VAL A 121 5.16 7.50 -17.46
C VAL A 121 6.09 6.98 -18.56
N SER A 122 5.84 7.32 -19.83
CA SER A 122 6.75 6.93 -20.93
C SER A 122 8.15 7.56 -20.79
N LYS A 123 8.24 8.75 -20.21
CA LYS A 123 9.52 9.43 -19.95
C LYS A 123 10.29 8.81 -18.77
N ILE A 124 9.62 8.13 -17.85
CA ILE A 124 10.27 7.42 -16.72
C ILE A 124 11.19 6.33 -17.25
N GLU A 125 10.83 5.66 -18.35
CA GLU A 125 11.69 4.63 -18.94
C GLU A 125 13.02 5.20 -19.46
N VAL A 126 13.07 6.50 -19.80
CA VAL A 126 14.29 7.20 -20.20
C VAL A 126 15.08 7.66 -18.97
N ASP A 127 14.41 8.36 -18.05
CA ASP A 127 14.97 8.86 -16.79
C ASP A 127 13.92 8.78 -15.69
N GLY A 128 14.24 8.04 -14.63
CA GLY A 128 13.36 7.82 -13.48
C GLY A 128 12.95 9.10 -12.77
N SER A 129 13.76 10.17 -12.81
CA SER A 129 13.46 11.45 -12.18
C SER A 129 12.25 12.17 -12.80
N ASN A 130 11.87 11.81 -14.03
CA ASN A 130 10.75 12.40 -14.75
C ASN A 130 9.39 12.15 -14.08
N ILE A 131 9.27 11.22 -13.13
CA ILE A 131 8.04 11.06 -12.34
C ILE A 131 7.64 12.36 -11.61
N ARG A 132 8.63 13.21 -11.28
CA ARG A 132 8.40 14.52 -10.67
C ARG A 132 7.58 15.45 -11.55
N GLU A 133 7.60 15.27 -12.88
CA GLU A 133 6.78 16.08 -13.80
C GLU A 133 5.27 15.96 -13.47
N VAL A 134 4.80 14.78 -13.04
CA VAL A 134 3.39 14.59 -12.62
C VAL A 134 3.05 15.55 -11.48
N TYR A 135 3.89 15.58 -10.45
CA TYR A 135 3.67 16.35 -9.24
C TYR A 135 3.86 17.84 -9.48
N ASN A 136 4.86 18.23 -10.28
CA ASN A 136 5.03 19.60 -10.71
C ASN A 136 3.80 20.08 -11.49
N GLU A 137 3.27 19.30 -12.45
CA GLU A 137 2.09 19.71 -13.21
C GLU A 137 0.86 19.92 -12.31
N ILE A 138 0.64 19.02 -11.34
CA ILE A 138 -0.48 19.14 -10.39
C ILE A 138 -0.31 20.37 -9.48
N LEU A 139 0.90 20.61 -8.97
CA LEU A 139 1.20 21.70 -8.04
C LEU A 139 1.27 23.05 -8.75
N ASP A 140 1.85 23.14 -9.94
CA ASP A 140 1.90 24.36 -10.74
C ASP A 140 0.48 24.83 -11.07
N ASN A 141 -0.42 23.88 -11.42
CA ASN A 141 -1.83 24.19 -11.64
C ASN A 141 -2.50 24.81 -10.41
N TYR A 142 -2.07 24.43 -9.20
CA TYR A 142 -2.56 25.00 -7.95
C TYR A 142 -1.91 26.36 -7.63
N PHE A 143 -0.58 26.44 -7.68
CA PHE A 143 0.17 27.64 -7.27
C PHE A 143 -0.03 28.84 -8.19
N VAL A 144 -0.41 28.61 -9.46
CA VAL A 144 -0.83 29.71 -10.35
C VAL A 144 -2.15 30.34 -9.88
N LEU A 145 -3.02 29.58 -9.21
CA LEU A 145 -4.32 30.07 -8.73
C LEU A 145 -4.21 30.76 -7.36
N THR A 146 -3.21 30.41 -6.55
CA THR A 146 -3.07 30.91 -5.19
C THR A 146 -1.62 30.82 -4.69
N SER A 147 -1.18 31.82 -3.95
CA SER A 147 0.10 31.79 -3.23
C SER A 147 -0.01 31.11 -1.85
N ILE A 148 -1.20 30.65 -1.47
CA ILE A 148 -1.45 30.00 -0.18
C ILE A 148 -0.85 28.59 -0.21
N ILE A 149 0.04 28.29 0.73
CA ILE A 149 0.48 26.91 0.96
C ILE A 149 -0.67 26.15 1.64
N PRO A 150 -1.21 25.11 1.00
CA PRO A 150 -2.31 24.34 1.57
C PRO A 150 -1.82 23.59 2.80
N ARG A 151 -2.57 23.67 3.89
CA ARG A 151 -2.31 22.89 5.09
C ARG A 151 -2.72 21.43 4.81
N LEU A 152 -1.79 20.49 5.02
CA LEU A 152 -1.99 19.06 4.75
C LEU A 152 -3.27 18.52 5.38
N GLU A 153 -3.56 18.94 6.61
CA GLU A 153 -4.71 18.53 7.44
C GLU A 153 -6.09 18.73 6.79
N TYR A 154 -6.25 19.64 5.82
CA TYR A 154 -7.58 20.11 5.38
C TYR A 154 -8.10 19.51 4.07
N GLY A 155 -7.29 18.81 3.28
CA GLY A 155 -7.72 18.40 1.92
C GLY A 155 -7.71 16.90 1.65
N ARG A 156 -6.59 16.19 1.85
CA ARG A 156 -6.49 14.74 1.60
C ARG A 156 -7.06 13.88 2.74
N PHE A 157 -7.06 14.40 3.97
CA PHE A 157 -7.48 13.64 5.16
C PHE A 157 -8.95 13.80 5.55
N ASP A 158 -9.75 14.46 4.72
CA ASP A 158 -11.21 14.50 4.91
C ASP A 158 -11.86 13.21 4.40
N ALA A 159 -12.48 12.45 5.32
CA ALA A 159 -13.16 11.19 5.03
C ALA A 159 -14.29 11.35 4.00
N PHE A 160 -14.94 12.53 3.93
CA PHE A 160 -15.98 12.79 2.94
C PHE A 160 -15.41 12.91 1.53
N ASN A 161 -14.33 13.69 1.36
CA ASN A 161 -13.62 13.81 0.08
C ASN A 161 -13.04 12.46 -0.37
N LEU A 162 -12.43 11.69 0.53
CA LEU A 162 -11.93 10.35 0.23
C LEU A 162 -13.04 9.46 -0.35
N LYS A 163 -14.19 9.38 0.33
CA LYS A 163 -15.33 8.58 -0.13
C LYS A 163 -15.88 9.01 -1.49
N ASN A 164 -15.88 10.30 -1.79
CA ASN A 164 -16.29 10.80 -3.11
C ASN A 164 -15.26 10.43 -4.18
N PHE A 165 -13.98 10.51 -3.86
CA PHE A 165 -12.89 10.15 -4.76
C PHE A 165 -12.86 8.65 -5.06
N GLU A 166 -13.06 7.79 -4.06
CA GLU A 166 -13.23 6.34 -4.27
C GLU A 166 -14.41 6.01 -5.19
N LYS A 167 -15.54 6.73 -5.05
CA LYS A 167 -16.69 6.56 -5.94
C LYS A 167 -16.36 6.99 -7.37
N LEU A 168 -15.57 8.05 -7.54
CA LEU A 168 -15.07 8.47 -8.85
C LEU A 168 -14.18 7.39 -9.46
N MET A 169 -13.19 6.89 -8.71
CA MET A 169 -12.29 5.82 -9.16
C MET A 169 -13.07 4.57 -9.59
N ARG A 170 -14.00 4.09 -8.75
CA ARG A 170 -14.90 2.96 -9.06
C ARG A 170 -15.70 3.17 -10.34
N ARG A 171 -16.22 4.38 -10.53
CA ARG A 171 -17.03 4.73 -11.71
C ARG A 171 -16.19 4.76 -12.99
N LEU A 172 -14.93 5.14 -12.89
CA LEU A 172 -13.98 5.16 -14.00
C LEU A 172 -13.28 3.82 -14.21
N GLY A 173 -13.40 2.88 -13.26
CA GLY A 173 -12.76 1.57 -13.30
C GLY A 173 -11.26 1.59 -12.97
N GLU A 174 -10.74 2.69 -12.43
CA GLU A 174 -9.31 2.83 -12.11
C GLU A 174 -8.89 1.86 -11.01
N ASP A 175 -9.74 1.70 -9.99
CA ASP A 175 -9.54 0.79 -8.86
C ASP A 175 -9.44 -0.67 -9.33
N LYS A 176 -10.35 -1.09 -10.20
CA LYS A 176 -10.37 -2.46 -10.76
C LYS A 176 -9.12 -2.75 -11.57
N ILE A 177 -8.67 -1.79 -12.40
CA ILE A 177 -7.46 -1.96 -13.21
C ILE A 177 -6.24 -2.09 -12.28
N ILE A 178 -6.10 -1.21 -11.29
CA ILE A 178 -4.98 -1.25 -10.34
C ILE A 178 -5.00 -2.57 -9.55
N GLN A 179 -6.15 -3.00 -9.04
CA GLN A 179 -6.29 -4.29 -8.35
C GLN A 179 -5.91 -5.47 -9.23
N GLN A 180 -6.30 -5.47 -10.50
CA GLN A 180 -5.90 -6.52 -11.44
C GLN A 180 -4.39 -6.54 -11.68
N LEU A 181 -3.75 -5.37 -11.78
CA LEU A 181 -2.28 -5.27 -11.91
C LEU A 181 -1.57 -5.83 -10.67
N LEU A 182 -2.05 -5.51 -9.47
CA LEU A 182 -1.49 -6.06 -8.22
C LEU A 182 -1.71 -7.57 -8.10
N LEU A 183 -2.90 -8.06 -8.50
CA LEU A 183 -3.17 -9.49 -8.55
C LEU A 183 -2.20 -10.21 -9.50
N ASN A 184 -2.01 -9.66 -10.71
CA ASN A 184 -1.06 -10.19 -11.69
C ASN A 184 0.37 -10.22 -11.17
N LEU A 185 0.75 -9.29 -10.29
CA LEU A 185 2.06 -9.25 -9.64
C LEU A 185 2.18 -10.30 -8.52
N LYS A 186 1.12 -10.50 -7.73
CA LYS A 186 1.08 -11.46 -6.62
C LYS A 186 1.11 -12.92 -7.07
N GLN A 187 0.48 -13.25 -8.20
CA GLN A 187 0.36 -14.64 -8.64
C GLN A 187 1.74 -15.32 -8.84
N PRO A 188 2.69 -14.74 -9.59
CA PRO A 188 4.05 -15.30 -9.68
C PRO A 188 4.77 -15.43 -8.34
N ILE A 189 4.61 -14.45 -7.44
CA ILE A 189 5.21 -14.47 -6.10
C ILE A 189 4.70 -15.67 -5.31
N LYS A 190 3.38 -15.92 -5.33
CA LYS A 190 2.77 -17.07 -4.64
C LYS A 190 3.22 -18.42 -5.19
N VAL A 191 3.37 -18.53 -6.51
CA VAL A 191 3.83 -19.76 -7.16
C VAL A 191 5.27 -20.06 -6.73
N LEU A 192 6.15 -19.06 -6.80
CA LEU A 192 7.55 -19.21 -6.38
C LEU A 192 7.71 -19.40 -4.88
N GLY A 193 6.83 -18.83 -4.06
CA GLY A 193 6.83 -18.98 -2.60
C GLY A 193 6.54 -20.39 -2.10
N ARG A 194 6.17 -21.33 -2.97
CA ARG A 194 6.03 -22.76 -2.63
C ARG A 194 7.34 -23.55 -2.77
N LYS A 195 8.41 -22.90 -3.24
CA LYS A 195 9.70 -23.55 -3.47
C LYS A 195 10.61 -23.36 -2.26
N ALA A 196 11.26 -24.46 -1.88
CA ALA A 196 12.15 -24.52 -0.74
C ALA A 196 13.28 -23.48 -0.82
N GLY A 197 13.49 -22.75 0.29
CA GLY A 197 14.46 -21.68 0.43
C GLY A 197 13.98 -20.31 -0.08
N LEU A 198 12.90 -20.22 -0.85
CA LEU A 198 12.36 -18.96 -1.36
C LEU A 198 11.20 -18.42 -0.54
N GLU A 199 10.65 -19.19 0.40
CA GLU A 199 9.41 -18.89 1.10
C GLU A 199 9.47 -17.53 1.79
N LEU A 200 10.49 -17.29 2.62
CA LEU A 200 10.63 -16.05 3.39
C LEU A 200 10.82 -14.82 2.50
N TRP A 201 11.53 -14.97 1.39
CA TRP A 201 11.72 -13.88 0.44
C TRP A 201 10.42 -13.56 -0.31
N MET A 202 9.72 -14.58 -0.79
CA MET A 202 8.44 -14.41 -1.50
C MET A 202 7.37 -13.84 -0.58
N LEU A 203 7.37 -14.25 0.68
CA LEU A 203 6.53 -13.74 1.73
C LEU A 203 6.75 -12.24 1.98
N GLN A 204 8.01 -11.80 2.06
CA GLN A 204 8.34 -10.38 2.18
C GLN A 204 7.84 -9.60 0.96
N LEU A 205 8.04 -10.12 -0.26
CA LEU A 205 7.53 -9.50 -1.48
C LEU A 205 6.01 -9.42 -1.46
N GLU A 206 5.30 -10.49 -1.08
CA GLU A 206 3.84 -10.50 -0.95
C GLU A 206 3.38 -9.48 0.08
N SER A 207 4.07 -9.36 1.22
CA SER A 207 3.78 -8.36 2.24
C SER A 207 3.93 -6.95 1.71
N ASP A 208 4.99 -6.67 0.94
CA ASP A 208 5.19 -5.35 0.33
C ASP A 208 4.05 -5.04 -0.66
N ILE A 209 3.64 -5.99 -1.51
CA ILE A 209 2.50 -5.78 -2.44
C ILE A 209 1.16 -5.64 -1.69
N CYS A 210 0.97 -6.34 -0.57
CA CYS A 210 -0.19 -6.11 0.31
C CYS A 210 -0.16 -4.71 0.93
N GLY A 211 1.02 -4.19 1.28
CA GLY A 211 1.20 -2.82 1.72
C GLY A 211 0.71 -1.81 0.69
N VAL A 212 0.99 -2.04 -0.59
CA VAL A 212 0.45 -1.23 -1.70
C VAL A 212 -1.08 -1.25 -1.71
N GLU A 213 -1.71 -2.42 -1.58
CA GLU A 213 -3.19 -2.53 -1.52
C GLU A 213 -3.78 -1.76 -0.34
N SER A 214 -3.19 -1.90 0.85
CA SER A 214 -3.64 -1.17 2.04
C SER A 214 -3.48 0.35 1.90
N CYS A 215 -2.41 0.83 1.27
CA CYS A 215 -2.24 2.25 0.97
C CYS A 215 -3.29 2.77 -0.01
N LEU A 216 -3.69 1.95 -0.99
CA LEU A 216 -4.72 2.31 -1.97
C LEU A 216 -6.11 2.47 -1.36
N GLU A 217 -6.41 1.82 -0.23
CA GLU A 217 -7.69 2.04 0.50
C GLU A 217 -7.86 3.51 0.91
N ASN A 218 -6.76 4.18 1.26
CA ASN A 218 -6.74 5.61 1.59
C ASN A 218 -6.26 6.48 0.42
N VAL A 219 -6.07 5.87 -0.76
CA VAL A 219 -5.46 6.49 -1.95
C VAL A 219 -4.15 7.20 -1.60
N ASP A 220 -3.32 6.57 -0.76
CA ASP A 220 -1.98 7.05 -0.40
C ASP A 220 -0.94 6.56 -1.42
N ILE A 221 -0.90 7.24 -2.56
CA ILE A 221 -0.05 6.88 -3.69
C ILE A 221 1.45 7.01 -3.35
N MET A 222 1.83 7.97 -2.49
CA MET A 222 3.22 8.14 -2.08
C MET A 222 3.73 6.91 -1.33
N SER A 223 2.95 6.41 -0.35
CA SER A 223 3.28 5.18 0.36
C SER A 223 3.24 3.95 -0.55
N CYS A 224 2.41 3.94 -1.61
CA CYS A 224 2.48 2.88 -2.62
C CYS A 224 3.87 2.80 -3.27
N TYR A 225 4.49 3.93 -3.63
CA TYR A 225 5.86 3.94 -4.16
C TYR A 225 6.90 3.44 -3.16
N LEU A 226 6.71 3.66 -1.86
CA LEU A 226 7.57 3.10 -0.80
C LEU A 226 7.56 1.58 -0.85
N TYR A 227 6.37 0.98 -0.81
CA TYR A 227 6.24 -0.47 -0.82
C TYR A 227 6.71 -1.09 -2.14
N LEU A 228 6.46 -0.45 -3.29
CA LEU A 228 7.00 -0.90 -4.57
C LEU A 228 8.53 -0.83 -4.60
N ARG A 229 9.14 0.24 -4.05
CA ARG A 229 10.60 0.32 -3.92
C ARG A 229 11.13 -0.82 -3.06
N ASN A 230 10.56 -1.05 -1.89
CA ASN A 230 10.97 -2.14 -0.98
C ASN A 230 10.86 -3.51 -1.66
N ALA A 231 9.75 -3.77 -2.36
CA ALA A 231 9.56 -5.00 -3.12
C ALA A 231 10.67 -5.18 -4.17
N LEU A 232 11.02 -4.12 -4.91
CA LEU A 232 12.07 -4.18 -5.92
C LEU A 232 13.46 -4.43 -5.30
N GLU A 233 13.79 -3.74 -4.21
CA GLU A 233 15.05 -3.92 -3.49
C GLU A 233 15.20 -5.36 -2.95
N ASN A 234 14.13 -5.89 -2.34
CA ASN A 234 14.07 -7.27 -1.85
C ASN A 234 14.17 -8.28 -3.01
N LEU A 235 13.56 -8.00 -4.15
CA LEU A 235 13.65 -8.86 -5.33
C LEU A 235 15.07 -8.91 -5.89
N VAL A 236 15.74 -7.76 -6.03
CA VAL A 236 17.14 -7.69 -6.48
C VAL A 236 18.06 -8.47 -5.54
N LYS A 237 17.89 -8.29 -4.22
CA LYS A 237 18.63 -9.07 -3.22
C LYS A 237 18.43 -10.56 -3.38
N LEU A 238 17.17 -10.99 -3.51
CA LEU A 238 16.85 -12.40 -3.71
C LEU A 238 17.53 -12.99 -4.95
N VAL A 239 17.49 -12.31 -6.10
CA VAL A 239 18.12 -12.79 -7.34
C VAL A 239 19.62 -12.94 -7.16
N VAL A 240 20.28 -11.95 -6.56
CA VAL A 240 21.74 -11.97 -6.33
C VAL A 240 22.11 -13.07 -5.33
N TYR A 241 21.41 -13.17 -4.21
CA TYR A 241 21.65 -14.19 -3.20
C TYR A 241 21.35 -15.60 -3.72
N ASN A 242 20.31 -15.79 -4.53
CA ASN A 242 20.05 -17.05 -5.22
C ASN A 242 21.19 -17.38 -6.20
N SER A 243 21.72 -16.39 -6.92
CA SER A 243 22.89 -16.59 -7.77
C SER A 243 24.15 -16.99 -7.00
N ILE A 244 24.34 -16.51 -5.76
CA ILE A 244 25.45 -16.91 -4.89
C ILE A 244 25.21 -18.32 -4.35
N ALA A 245 24.01 -18.60 -3.83
CA ALA A 245 23.63 -19.89 -3.26
C ALA A 245 23.74 -21.05 -4.26
N ARG A 246 23.56 -20.80 -5.56
CA ARG A 246 23.79 -21.79 -6.63
C ARG A 246 25.19 -22.37 -6.67
N ASN A 247 26.20 -21.66 -6.18
CA ASN A 247 27.56 -22.22 -6.12
C ASN A 247 27.69 -23.34 -5.06
N PHE A 248 26.62 -23.58 -4.29
CA PHE A 248 26.54 -24.53 -3.19
C PHE A 248 25.27 -25.36 -3.31
N SER A 249 25.14 -26.16 -4.37
CA SER A 249 23.91 -26.88 -4.73
C SER A 249 23.25 -27.58 -3.54
N ASP A 250 24.06 -28.24 -2.71
CA ASP A 250 23.59 -29.08 -1.61
C ASP A 250 23.08 -28.26 -0.40
N HIS A 251 23.47 -26.98 -0.34
CA HIS A 251 23.16 -26.05 0.73
C HIS A 251 22.32 -24.85 0.26
N LYS A 252 21.87 -24.83 -1.00
CA LYS A 252 21.21 -23.66 -1.63
C LYS A 252 20.01 -23.15 -0.83
N GLU A 253 19.09 -24.05 -0.48
CA GLU A 253 17.86 -23.71 0.25
C GLU A 253 18.18 -23.15 1.64
N MET A 254 19.15 -23.77 2.30
CA MET A 254 19.65 -23.37 3.62
C MET A 254 20.29 -21.99 3.58
N LEU A 255 21.13 -21.73 2.58
CA LEU A 255 21.80 -20.45 2.38
C LEU A 255 20.81 -19.32 2.13
N LEU A 256 19.78 -19.55 1.32
CA LEU A 256 18.75 -18.54 1.06
C LEU A 256 17.99 -18.15 2.33
N TYR A 257 17.72 -19.13 3.20
CA TYR A 257 17.15 -18.90 4.52
C TYR A 257 18.10 -18.07 5.39
N VAL A 258 19.37 -18.47 5.49
CA VAL A 258 20.39 -17.75 6.28
C VAL A 258 20.57 -16.32 5.76
N PHE A 259 20.65 -16.12 4.44
CA PHE A 259 20.76 -14.80 3.82
C PHE A 259 19.58 -13.90 4.17
N PHE A 260 18.36 -14.45 4.22
CA PHE A 260 17.17 -13.68 4.60
C PHE A 260 17.34 -13.05 5.98
N PHE A 261 17.64 -13.85 7.01
CA PHE A 261 17.80 -13.33 8.38
C PHE A 261 19.04 -12.45 8.50
N TYR A 262 20.14 -12.87 7.88
CA TYR A 262 21.39 -12.13 7.92
C TYR A 262 21.23 -10.70 7.40
N ASP A 263 20.55 -10.51 6.26
CA ASP A 263 20.34 -9.20 5.64
C ASP A 263 19.61 -8.21 6.57
N LYS A 264 18.76 -8.72 7.47
CA LYS A 264 17.99 -7.91 8.44
C LYS A 264 18.82 -7.45 9.65
N VAL A 265 19.86 -8.20 10.03
CA VAL A 265 20.67 -7.91 11.23
C VAL A 265 22.07 -7.39 10.90
N ALA A 266 22.53 -7.57 9.67
CA ALA A 266 23.86 -7.17 9.24
C ALA A 266 24.05 -5.65 9.31
N LYS A 267 25.19 -5.25 9.89
CA LYS A 267 25.64 -3.84 10.02
C LYS A 267 25.75 -3.17 8.63
N GLU A 268 25.79 -1.84 8.60
CA GLU A 268 25.72 -1.00 7.38
C GLU A 268 26.84 -1.18 6.34
N ARG A 269 27.80 -2.09 6.54
CA ARG A 269 28.79 -2.41 5.50
C ARG A 269 28.08 -3.04 4.31
N CYS A 270 27.91 -2.24 3.26
CA CYS A 270 27.23 -2.62 2.03
C CYS A 270 28.23 -2.82 0.90
N TYR A 271 28.10 -3.93 0.16
CA TYR A 271 28.89 -4.23 -1.03
C TYR A 271 28.04 -4.13 -2.31
N SER A 272 28.70 -3.85 -3.44
CA SER A 272 28.10 -4.00 -4.78
C SER A 272 28.03 -5.48 -5.19
N ILE A 273 27.33 -5.80 -6.29
CA ILE A 273 27.20 -7.18 -6.78
C ILE A 273 28.58 -7.75 -7.16
N ARG A 274 29.42 -6.94 -7.80
CA ARG A 274 30.79 -7.34 -8.17
C ARG A 274 31.65 -7.64 -6.95
N GLN A 275 31.55 -6.82 -5.90
CA GLN A 275 32.31 -6.98 -4.67
C GLN A 275 31.85 -8.16 -3.83
N LEU A 276 30.54 -8.44 -3.83
CA LEU A 276 29.98 -9.65 -3.23
C LEU A 276 30.57 -10.88 -3.93
N GLY A 277 30.39 -11.01 -5.24
CA GLY A 277 30.90 -12.10 -6.10
C GLY A 277 31.89 -13.11 -5.48
N SER A 278 33.15 -13.07 -5.90
CA SER A 278 34.15 -14.09 -5.55
C SER A 278 34.51 -14.11 -4.05
N LYS A 279 34.45 -12.96 -3.38
CA LYS A 279 34.81 -12.84 -1.95
C LYS A 279 33.76 -13.51 -1.06
N TYR A 280 32.47 -13.30 -1.31
CA TYR A 280 31.41 -13.97 -0.55
C TYR A 280 31.41 -15.47 -0.78
N VAL A 281 31.58 -15.91 -2.03
CA VAL A 281 31.64 -17.34 -2.35
C VAL A 281 32.81 -18.01 -1.62
N LYS A 282 33.97 -17.35 -1.56
CA LYS A 282 35.12 -17.87 -0.80
C LYS A 282 34.81 -17.99 0.70
N GLU A 283 34.31 -16.93 1.33
CA GLU A 283 34.00 -16.91 2.77
C GLU A 283 32.92 -17.93 3.14
N ILE A 284 31.90 -18.09 2.30
CA ILE A 284 30.83 -19.07 2.53
C ILE A 284 31.36 -20.50 2.36
N ASN A 285 32.23 -20.76 1.36
CA ASN A 285 32.91 -22.05 1.23
C ASN A 285 33.69 -22.40 2.50
N GLU A 286 34.45 -21.44 3.06
CA GLU A 286 35.20 -21.65 4.31
C GLU A 286 34.27 -21.99 5.48
N ILE A 287 33.11 -21.32 5.60
CA ILE A 287 32.10 -21.62 6.62
C ILE A 287 31.53 -23.03 6.43
N ILE A 288 31.15 -23.39 5.21
CA ILE A 288 30.56 -24.71 4.91
C ILE A 288 31.58 -25.82 5.18
N SER A 289 32.81 -25.70 4.67
CA SER A 289 33.86 -26.68 4.90
C SER A 289 34.20 -26.82 6.40
N TYR A 290 34.17 -25.72 7.17
CA TYR A 290 34.34 -25.80 8.62
C TYR A 290 33.23 -26.63 9.28
N LEU A 291 31.97 -26.40 8.89
CA LEU A 291 30.82 -27.10 9.46
C LEU A 291 30.80 -28.58 9.09
N GLU A 292 31.14 -28.92 7.84
CA GLU A 292 31.25 -30.31 7.36
C GLU A 292 32.37 -31.08 8.08
N ASN A 293 33.47 -30.41 8.44
CA ASN A 293 34.57 -31.04 9.21
C ASN A 293 34.28 -31.14 10.71
N THR A 294 33.41 -30.29 11.26
CA THR A 294 33.15 -30.21 12.71
C THR A 294 31.96 -31.05 13.15
N LEU A 295 31.00 -31.30 12.24
CA LEU A 295 29.79 -32.04 12.53
C LEU A 295 29.94 -33.48 12.02
N ASP A 296 29.92 -34.44 12.95
CA ASP A 296 30.11 -35.86 12.66
C ASP A 296 29.03 -36.39 11.69
N ALA A 297 29.38 -37.42 10.90
CA ALA A 297 28.60 -37.89 9.75
C ALA A 297 27.27 -38.59 10.09
N ASP A 298 26.81 -38.58 11.35
CA ASP A 298 25.57 -39.24 11.77
C ASP A 298 24.34 -38.33 11.50
N GLN A 299 23.72 -38.58 10.35
CA GLN A 299 23.41 -37.58 9.31
C GLN A 299 21.99 -36.98 9.30
N LYS A 300 21.28 -36.88 10.43
CA LYS A 300 19.92 -36.25 10.46
C LYS A 300 19.69 -35.22 11.56
N VAL A 301 20.54 -35.20 12.57
CA VAL A 301 20.54 -34.23 13.66
C VAL A 301 21.67 -33.25 13.34
N ASN A 302 21.47 -32.07 12.76
CA ASN A 302 20.41 -31.11 12.99
C ASN A 302 20.56 -30.00 11.92
N ARG A 303 19.84 -30.08 10.79
CA ARG A 303 19.91 -29.04 9.72
C ARG A 303 19.66 -27.63 10.26
N GLU A 304 18.86 -27.51 11.32
CA GLU A 304 18.62 -26.22 11.99
C GLU A 304 19.85 -25.72 12.74
N LYS A 305 20.60 -26.60 13.42
CA LYS A 305 21.89 -26.23 14.03
C LYS A 305 22.91 -25.78 12.99
N ILE A 306 22.92 -26.40 11.81
CA ILE A 306 23.79 -25.94 10.70
C ILE A 306 23.39 -24.53 10.26
N LYS A 307 22.09 -24.27 10.04
CA LYS A 307 21.58 -22.92 9.71
C LYS A 307 22.00 -21.89 10.76
N GLU A 308 21.80 -22.22 12.04
CA GLU A 308 22.11 -21.34 13.16
C GLU A 308 23.62 -21.07 13.25
N MET A 309 24.45 -22.11 13.15
CA MET A 309 25.90 -21.94 13.17
C MET A 309 26.39 -21.13 11.97
N MET A 310 25.87 -21.36 10.76
CA MET A 310 26.19 -20.56 9.58
C MET A 310 25.82 -19.09 9.81
N TYR A 311 24.60 -18.81 10.26
CA TYR A 311 24.14 -17.46 10.57
C TYR A 311 25.04 -16.75 11.59
N LEU A 312 25.36 -17.41 12.70
CA LEU A 312 26.26 -16.87 13.73
C LEU A 312 27.68 -16.63 13.19
N MET A 313 28.21 -17.54 12.37
CA MET A 313 29.52 -17.38 11.74
C MET A 313 29.54 -16.19 10.77
N MET A 314 28.47 -15.97 9.99
CA MET A 314 28.35 -14.81 9.12
C MET A 314 28.32 -13.50 9.91
N ILE A 315 27.61 -13.47 11.06
CA ILE A 315 27.61 -12.32 11.99
C ILE A 315 29.00 -12.07 12.55
N ASN A 316 29.66 -13.11 13.06
CA ASN A 316 30.98 -13.00 13.67
C ASN A 316 32.04 -12.54 12.67
N LYS A 317 31.98 -13.03 11.43
CA LYS A 317 32.82 -12.57 10.32
C LYS A 317 32.42 -11.20 9.75
N GLN A 318 31.30 -10.62 10.20
CA GLN A 318 30.75 -9.34 9.73
C GLN A 318 30.65 -9.27 8.20
N LEU A 319 30.09 -10.31 7.60
CA LEU A 319 29.98 -10.36 6.14
C LEU A 319 29.15 -9.17 5.60
N PRO A 320 29.62 -8.44 4.58
CA PRO A 320 28.92 -7.25 4.08
C PRO A 320 27.64 -7.61 3.32
N LYS A 321 26.52 -6.97 3.64
CA LYS A 321 25.25 -7.19 2.92
C LYS A 321 25.23 -6.51 1.55
N LEU A 322 24.31 -6.92 0.68
CA LEU A 322 24.09 -6.24 -0.60
C LEU A 322 23.45 -4.86 -0.37
N GLY A 323 24.16 -3.81 -0.79
CA GLY A 323 23.62 -2.45 -0.79
C GLY A 323 22.86 -2.19 -2.08
N ILE A 324 21.62 -1.71 -2.00
CA ILE A 324 20.85 -1.30 -3.18
C ILE A 324 20.97 0.21 -3.39
N ASN A 325 21.59 0.59 -4.50
CA ASN A 325 21.73 1.96 -4.97
C ASN A 325 21.81 1.95 -6.50
N SER A 326 21.80 3.14 -7.12
CA SER A 326 21.82 3.27 -8.59
C SER A 326 22.98 2.53 -9.27
N GLN A 327 24.17 2.51 -8.65
CA GLN A 327 25.34 1.77 -9.17
C GLN A 327 25.10 0.26 -9.09
N THR A 328 24.68 -0.26 -7.94
CA THR A 328 24.36 -1.69 -7.78
C THR A 328 23.27 -2.13 -8.75
N LEU A 329 22.26 -1.29 -8.99
CA LEU A 329 21.22 -1.58 -9.98
C LEU A 329 21.76 -1.59 -11.40
N GLY A 330 22.70 -0.70 -11.74
CA GLY A 330 23.40 -0.77 -13.03
C GLY A 330 24.18 -2.09 -13.21
N GLU A 331 24.90 -2.54 -12.17
CA GLU A 331 25.57 -3.85 -12.17
C GLU A 331 24.55 -5.01 -12.31
N PHE A 332 23.37 -4.87 -11.71
CA PHE A 332 22.29 -5.85 -11.79
C PHE A 332 21.71 -5.95 -13.20
N GLU A 333 21.40 -4.81 -13.82
CA GLU A 333 20.87 -4.74 -15.19
C GLU A 333 21.85 -5.34 -16.20
N GLU A 334 23.14 -4.99 -16.09
CA GLU A 334 24.21 -5.54 -16.92
C GLU A 334 24.31 -7.07 -16.77
N ARG A 335 24.27 -7.57 -15.54
CA ARG A 335 24.47 -8.99 -15.24
C ARG A 335 23.29 -9.87 -15.63
N TYR A 336 22.06 -9.38 -15.47
CA TYR A 336 20.84 -10.18 -15.63
C TYR A 336 20.00 -9.81 -16.86
N GLY A 337 20.41 -8.80 -17.64
CA GLY A 337 19.74 -8.42 -18.89
C GLY A 337 18.33 -7.84 -18.69
N VAL A 338 18.13 -7.11 -17.59
CA VAL A 338 16.85 -6.51 -17.20
C VAL A 338 16.98 -4.98 -17.08
N SER A 339 15.86 -4.26 -17.03
CA SER A 339 15.84 -2.79 -16.90
C SER A 339 14.87 -2.38 -15.79
N ILE A 340 15.39 -1.96 -14.65
CA ILE A 340 14.63 -1.57 -13.44
C ILE A 340 15.15 -0.36 -12.69
N ARG A 341 16.35 0.12 -12.98
CA ARG A 341 17.02 1.21 -12.26
C ARG A 341 16.18 2.47 -12.29
N ASN A 342 15.56 2.75 -13.44
CA ASN A 342 14.71 3.92 -13.60
C ASN A 342 13.42 3.83 -12.77
N TYR A 343 12.85 2.63 -12.57
CA TYR A 343 11.69 2.44 -11.70
C TYR A 343 12.04 2.60 -10.22
N TRP A 344 13.20 2.06 -9.80
CA TRP A 344 13.73 2.31 -8.46
C TRP A 344 13.99 3.80 -8.23
N SER A 345 14.60 4.47 -9.21
CA SER A 345 14.89 5.90 -9.16
C SER A 345 13.61 6.73 -9.10
N ALA A 346 12.58 6.36 -9.85
CA ALA A 346 11.27 7.02 -9.77
C ALA A 346 10.65 6.89 -8.38
N CYS A 347 10.64 5.68 -7.80
CA CYS A 347 10.16 5.53 -6.43
C CYS A 347 10.99 6.36 -5.44
N SER A 348 12.32 6.34 -5.54
CA SER A 348 13.22 7.15 -4.70
C SER A 348 12.96 8.65 -4.84
N GLU A 349 12.74 9.14 -6.06
CA GLU A 349 12.45 10.54 -6.35
C GLU A 349 11.17 10.99 -5.63
N ILE A 350 10.11 10.16 -5.67
CA ILE A 350 8.88 10.45 -4.94
C ILE A 350 9.10 10.48 -3.44
N LEU A 351 9.81 9.49 -2.89
CA LEU A 351 9.97 9.36 -1.43
C LEU A 351 10.85 10.46 -0.83
N HIS A 352 11.85 10.94 -1.55
CA HIS A 352 12.84 11.88 -1.02
C HIS A 352 12.56 13.33 -1.43
N ASN A 353 11.91 13.56 -2.58
CA ASN A 353 11.78 14.90 -3.16
C ASN A 353 10.33 15.38 -3.30
N GLN A 354 9.32 14.54 -3.00
CA GLN A 354 7.91 14.95 -3.06
C GLN A 354 7.26 14.94 -1.68
N SER A 355 6.56 16.02 -1.37
CA SER A 355 5.62 16.06 -0.25
C SER A 355 4.29 15.42 -0.67
N PRO A 356 3.55 14.78 0.25
CA PRO A 356 2.21 14.31 -0.04
C PRO A 356 1.33 15.44 -0.59
N LEU A 357 0.57 15.16 -1.66
CA LEU A 357 -0.37 16.14 -2.19
C LEU A 357 -1.43 16.48 -1.11
N PRO A 358 -1.79 17.75 -0.95
CA PRO A 358 -2.74 18.19 0.06
C PRO A 358 -4.20 17.98 -0.37
N PHE A 359 -4.44 17.40 -1.56
CA PHE A 359 -5.74 17.11 -2.15
C PHE A 359 -5.62 15.87 -3.04
N PHE A 360 -6.75 15.22 -3.34
CA PHE A 360 -6.75 14.10 -4.29
C PHE A 360 -6.59 14.60 -5.73
N SER A 361 -5.78 13.90 -6.53
CA SER A 361 -5.61 14.14 -7.96
C SER A 361 -5.91 12.86 -8.73
N LEU A 362 -6.73 12.96 -9.77
CA LEU A 362 -6.97 11.83 -10.68
C LEU A 362 -5.76 11.61 -11.59
N LEU A 363 -5.02 12.67 -11.91
CA LEU A 363 -3.76 12.57 -12.65
C LEU A 363 -2.71 11.75 -11.88
N GLU A 364 -2.60 11.93 -10.56
CA GLU A 364 -1.71 11.13 -9.71
C GLU A 364 -2.08 9.63 -9.79
N VAL A 365 -3.36 9.30 -9.62
CA VAL A 365 -3.85 7.90 -9.70
C VAL A 365 -3.63 7.28 -11.07
N LYS A 366 -3.94 8.01 -12.15
CA LYS A 366 -3.75 7.52 -13.52
C LYS A 366 -2.26 7.32 -13.83
N SER A 367 -1.40 8.22 -13.38
CA SER A 367 0.05 8.08 -13.53
C SER A 367 0.57 6.88 -12.77
N PHE A 368 0.11 6.69 -11.52
CA PHE A 368 0.45 5.51 -10.73
C PHE A 368 -0.03 4.21 -11.39
N LYS A 369 -1.24 4.17 -11.96
CA LYS A 369 -1.75 3.01 -12.72
C LYS A 369 -0.82 2.63 -13.87
N HIS A 370 -0.41 3.61 -14.70
CA HIS A 370 0.49 3.34 -15.82
C HIS A 370 1.89 2.96 -15.36
N PHE A 371 2.40 3.62 -14.31
CA PHE A 371 3.65 3.26 -13.67
C PHE A 371 3.61 1.81 -13.19
N LEU A 372 2.58 1.43 -12.42
CA LEU A 372 2.40 0.09 -11.88
C LEU A 372 2.33 -0.95 -12.98
N LYS A 373 1.62 -0.68 -14.08
CA LYS A 373 1.55 -1.59 -15.23
C LYS A 373 2.95 -1.92 -15.75
N ARG A 374 3.75 -0.90 -16.04
CA ARG A 374 5.11 -1.07 -16.57
C ARG A 374 6.06 -1.67 -15.54
N TYR A 375 5.96 -1.20 -14.30
CA TYR A 375 6.70 -1.75 -13.15
C TYR A 375 6.46 -3.26 -13.03
N SER A 376 5.20 -3.70 -13.04
CA SER A 376 4.83 -5.12 -12.93
C SER A 376 5.39 -5.95 -14.08
N GLU A 377 5.39 -5.44 -15.32
CA GLU A 377 6.01 -6.11 -16.47
C GLU A 377 7.51 -6.37 -16.21
N ARG A 378 8.26 -5.37 -15.73
CA ARG A 378 9.69 -5.50 -15.42
C ARG A 378 9.94 -6.38 -14.20
N PHE A 379 9.14 -6.23 -13.14
CA PHE A 379 9.24 -7.04 -11.93
C PHE A 379 9.04 -8.53 -12.23
N ILE A 380 8.03 -8.86 -13.04
CA ILE A 380 7.79 -10.23 -13.48
C ILE A 380 8.93 -10.75 -14.36
N SER A 381 9.54 -9.91 -15.20
CA SER A 381 10.72 -10.31 -16.00
C SER A 381 11.90 -10.70 -15.10
N ILE A 382 12.08 -10.05 -13.95
CA ILE A 382 13.10 -10.42 -12.98
C ILE A 382 12.74 -11.72 -12.26
N LEU A 383 11.47 -11.90 -11.86
CA LEU A 383 11.03 -13.17 -11.25
C LEU A 383 11.28 -14.38 -12.18
N LYS A 384 11.18 -14.18 -13.50
CA LYS A 384 11.51 -15.23 -14.48
C LYS A 384 12.98 -15.67 -14.42
N VAL A 385 13.91 -14.78 -14.06
CA VAL A 385 15.32 -15.12 -13.83
C VAL A 385 15.45 -16.16 -12.72
N ILE A 386 14.66 -16.08 -11.65
CA ILE A 386 14.64 -17.10 -10.59
C ILE A 386 13.88 -18.34 -11.05
N SER A 387 12.79 -18.15 -11.82
CA SER A 387 11.90 -19.25 -12.23
C SER A 387 12.58 -20.25 -13.19
N SER A 388 13.44 -19.76 -14.09
CA SER A 388 14.28 -20.61 -14.93
C SER A 388 15.19 -21.53 -14.12
N ASP A 389 15.55 -21.11 -12.92
CA ASP A 389 16.48 -21.82 -12.06
C ASP A 389 15.83 -22.93 -11.25
N VAL A 390 14.52 -22.85 -11.08
CA VAL A 390 13.72 -23.75 -10.24
C VAL A 390 12.79 -24.62 -11.10
N GLY A 391 12.90 -24.53 -12.43
CA GLY A 391 12.15 -25.33 -13.39
C GLY A 391 10.65 -25.01 -13.44
N VAL A 392 10.27 -23.73 -13.26
CA VAL A 392 8.85 -23.30 -13.15
C VAL A 392 8.40 -22.42 -14.32
N VAL A 393 9.11 -22.46 -15.44
CA VAL A 393 8.88 -21.51 -16.54
C VAL A 393 7.48 -21.67 -17.17
N GLU A 394 6.95 -22.89 -17.22
CA GLU A 394 5.67 -23.21 -17.86
C GLU A 394 4.45 -22.77 -17.02
N GLU A 395 4.48 -22.93 -15.69
CA GLU A 395 3.34 -22.56 -14.81
C GLU A 395 3.05 -21.05 -14.76
N LEU A 396 4.04 -20.21 -15.06
CA LEU A 396 3.90 -18.73 -15.05
C LEU A 396 3.31 -18.17 -16.36
N VAL A 397 3.35 -18.94 -17.45
CA VAL A 397 2.89 -18.50 -18.78
C VAL A 397 1.47 -19.00 -19.07
N GLU A 398 1.13 -20.23 -18.68
CA GLU A 398 -0.16 -20.84 -19.03
C GLU A 398 -1.36 -20.31 -18.23
N LYS A 399 -1.16 -19.75 -17.03
CA LYS A 399 -2.27 -19.21 -16.21
C LYS A 399 -2.80 -17.84 -16.66
N LYS A 400 -2.19 -17.20 -17.66
CA LYS A 400 -2.65 -15.90 -18.17
C LYS A 400 -3.94 -15.98 -19.00
N GLU A 401 -4.30 -17.15 -19.54
CA GLU A 401 -5.45 -17.30 -20.46
C GLU A 401 -6.70 -17.93 -19.83
N SER A 402 -6.60 -18.49 -18.61
CA SER A 402 -7.69 -19.32 -18.04
C SER A 402 -8.34 -18.76 -16.77
N GLN A 403 -8.08 -17.50 -16.40
CA GLN A 403 -8.67 -16.88 -15.20
C GLN A 403 -9.39 -15.56 -15.52
N GLU A 404 -10.36 -15.62 -16.43
CA GLU A 404 -11.56 -14.80 -16.31
C GLU A 404 -12.62 -15.62 -15.55
N VAL A 405 -13.05 -15.09 -14.40
CA VAL A 405 -14.22 -15.54 -13.63
C VAL A 405 -14.11 -16.93 -13.00
N ALA A 406 -13.58 -17.00 -11.77
CA ALA A 406 -14.16 -17.76 -10.64
C ALA A 406 -13.13 -17.95 -9.53
N THR A 407 -13.28 -17.23 -8.41
CA THR A 407 -13.31 -17.82 -7.06
C THR A 407 -13.62 -16.71 -6.04
N GLU A 408 -14.87 -16.28 -6.02
CA GLU A 408 -15.46 -15.92 -4.74
C GLU A 408 -15.72 -17.27 -4.06
N VAL A 409 -14.79 -17.72 -3.21
CA VAL A 409 -14.99 -18.90 -2.38
C VAL A 409 -16.11 -18.55 -1.41
N THR A 410 -17.33 -18.95 -1.74
CA THR A 410 -18.49 -18.87 -0.87
C THR A 410 -18.32 -19.88 0.26
N LEU A 411 -17.41 -19.60 1.19
CA LEU A 411 -17.34 -20.28 2.48
C LEU A 411 -18.59 -19.91 3.27
N SER A 412 -19.25 -20.94 3.81
CA SER A 412 -20.51 -20.82 4.53
C SER A 412 -20.31 -20.10 5.87
N ARG A 413 -20.51 -18.78 5.86
CA ARG A 413 -20.45 -17.91 7.04
C ARG A 413 -21.25 -18.44 8.22
N GLN A 414 -20.59 -19.06 9.20
CA GLN A 414 -21.17 -19.25 10.54
C GLN A 414 -21.25 -17.87 11.21
N LYS A 415 -22.46 -17.32 11.34
CA LYS A 415 -22.70 -16.05 12.02
C LYS A 415 -22.73 -16.28 13.53
N PHE A 416 -22.09 -15.40 14.28
CA PHE A 416 -22.36 -15.15 15.70
C PHE A 416 -23.84 -15.28 16.05
N SER A 417 -24.17 -15.97 17.14
CA SER A 417 -25.49 -15.84 17.72
C SER A 417 -25.70 -14.40 18.20
N LYS A 418 -26.95 -13.96 18.24
CA LYS A 418 -27.29 -12.64 18.80
C LYS A 418 -26.83 -12.52 20.26
N LYS A 419 -26.84 -13.64 21.00
CA LYS A 419 -26.46 -13.72 22.41
C LYS A 419 -24.96 -13.47 22.61
N ALA A 420 -24.10 -14.16 21.85
CA ALA A 420 -22.66 -13.97 21.94
C ALA A 420 -22.23 -12.54 21.56
N LYS A 421 -22.91 -11.88 20.60
CA LYS A 421 -22.63 -10.47 20.27
C LYS A 421 -22.96 -9.51 21.41
N GLU A 422 -24.05 -9.78 22.11
CA GLU A 422 -24.49 -8.95 23.23
C GLU A 422 -23.52 -9.09 24.41
N VAL A 423 -23.16 -10.33 24.75
CA VAL A 423 -22.15 -10.62 25.78
C VAL A 423 -20.82 -9.95 25.46
N PHE A 424 -20.33 -10.06 24.22
CA PHE A 424 -19.11 -9.38 23.80
C PHE A 424 -19.18 -7.87 24.01
N ARG A 425 -20.28 -7.21 23.60
CA ARG A 425 -20.44 -5.77 23.76
C ARG A 425 -20.45 -5.33 25.22
N GLN A 426 -21.10 -6.12 26.08
CA GLN A 426 -21.13 -5.87 27.51
C GLN A 426 -19.73 -5.99 28.12
N LEU A 427 -19.03 -7.10 27.84
CA LEU A 427 -17.67 -7.32 28.31
C LEU A 427 -16.68 -6.26 27.78
N PHE A 428 -16.82 -5.85 26.52
CA PHE A 428 -15.93 -4.85 25.91
C PHE A 428 -16.01 -3.48 26.61
N LEU A 429 -17.15 -3.14 27.20
CA LEU A 429 -17.36 -1.87 27.90
C LEU A 429 -17.03 -1.95 29.40
N GLN A 430 -16.80 -3.15 29.96
CA GLN A 430 -16.48 -3.34 31.37
C GLN A 430 -15.00 -3.10 31.66
N GLU A 431 -14.69 -2.20 32.58
CA GLU A 431 -13.31 -1.94 33.04
C GLU A 431 -12.69 -3.16 33.75
N GLU A 432 -13.51 -3.97 34.43
CA GLU A 432 -13.08 -5.20 35.09
C GLU A 432 -12.48 -6.21 34.12
N VAL A 433 -12.96 -6.25 32.86
CA VAL A 433 -12.41 -7.12 31.81
C VAL A 433 -11.00 -6.68 31.43
N GLU A 434 -10.73 -5.38 31.42
CA GLU A 434 -9.39 -4.84 31.17
C GLU A 434 -8.41 -5.27 32.26
N LEU A 435 -8.81 -5.21 33.53
CA LEU A 435 -8.02 -5.70 34.66
C LEU A 435 -7.77 -7.21 34.61
N VAL A 436 -8.80 -7.99 34.24
CA VAL A 436 -8.68 -9.45 34.05
C VAL A 436 -7.71 -9.78 32.91
N LEU A 437 -7.78 -9.06 31.79
CA LEU A 437 -6.86 -9.25 30.67
C LEU A 437 -5.41 -8.92 31.08
N THR A 438 -5.16 -7.75 31.66
CA THR A 438 -3.82 -7.32 32.09
C THR A 438 -3.21 -8.26 33.12
N SER A 439 -3.97 -8.61 34.17
CA SER A 439 -3.47 -9.53 35.21
C SER A 439 -3.17 -10.92 34.66
N THR A 440 -3.97 -11.41 33.70
CA THR A 440 -3.76 -12.71 33.07
C THR A 440 -2.53 -12.71 32.16
N LEU A 441 -2.36 -11.68 31.34
CA LEU A 441 -1.16 -11.53 30.51
C LEU A 441 0.10 -11.40 31.35
N LYS A 442 0.06 -10.58 32.40
CA LYS A 442 1.17 -10.43 33.35
C LYS A 442 1.53 -11.76 34.01
N SER A 443 0.52 -12.48 34.50
CA SER A 443 0.73 -13.81 35.08
C SER A 443 1.34 -14.81 34.08
N LEU A 444 0.96 -14.74 32.79
CA LEU A 444 1.52 -15.61 31.75
C LEU A 444 2.95 -15.22 31.37
N VAL A 445 3.28 -13.94 31.40
CA VAL A 445 4.64 -13.44 31.19
C VAL A 445 5.56 -13.79 32.36
N GLU A 446 5.01 -13.92 33.57
CA GLU A 446 5.76 -14.25 34.79
C GLU A 446 5.87 -15.77 35.06
N ASP A 447 4.98 -16.58 34.47
CA ASP A 447 4.93 -18.04 34.66
C ASP A 447 6.05 -18.78 33.90
N GLU A 448 7.08 -19.22 34.63
CA GLU A 448 8.24 -19.94 34.10
C GLU A 448 7.90 -21.31 33.47
N ALA A 449 6.78 -21.93 33.83
CA ALA A 449 6.34 -23.17 33.19
C ALA A 449 5.80 -22.88 31.78
N VAL A 450 5.01 -21.82 31.64
CA VAL A 450 4.47 -21.36 30.34
C VAL A 450 5.59 -20.85 29.42
N LYS A 451 6.63 -20.18 29.97
CA LYS A 451 7.81 -19.80 29.17
C LYS A 451 8.56 -20.98 28.54
N ARG A 452 8.49 -22.16 29.16
CA ARG A 452 9.12 -23.38 28.62
C ARG A 452 8.27 -24.06 27.55
N GLU A 453 6.96 -23.85 27.56
CA GLU A 453 6.01 -24.45 26.62
C GLU A 453 5.66 -23.53 25.43
N VAL A 454 5.99 -22.23 25.50
CA VAL A 454 5.58 -21.25 24.50
C VAL A 454 6.76 -20.37 24.07
N PHE A 455 7.17 -20.48 22.80
CA PHE A 455 8.28 -19.70 22.23
C PHE A 455 7.87 -18.24 21.89
N PHE A 456 6.60 -18.02 21.53
CA PHE A 456 6.07 -16.68 21.28
C PHE A 456 5.68 -15.99 22.58
N LYS A 457 6.32 -14.86 22.89
CA LYS A 457 5.81 -13.96 23.93
C LYS A 457 4.36 -13.59 23.55
N PRO A 458 3.39 -13.61 24.49
CA PRO A 458 2.01 -13.17 24.22
C PRO A 458 1.95 -11.82 23.50
N LEU A 459 2.91 -10.93 23.80
CA LEU A 459 3.15 -9.64 23.15
C LEU A 459 3.45 -9.71 21.64
N THR A 460 4.12 -10.76 21.18
CA THR A 460 4.39 -10.99 19.76
C THR A 460 3.11 -11.40 19.04
N LEU A 461 2.27 -12.22 19.67
CA LEU A 461 0.93 -12.56 19.17
C LEU A 461 0.09 -11.28 18.98
N VAL A 462 0.08 -10.41 20.00
CA VAL A 462 -0.61 -9.10 19.99
C VAL A 462 -0.10 -8.20 18.86
N SER A 463 1.21 -8.12 18.69
CA SER A 463 1.85 -7.29 17.65
C SER A 463 1.49 -7.79 16.25
N LEU A 464 1.41 -9.11 16.05
CA LEU A 464 0.99 -9.70 14.78
C LEU A 464 -0.50 -9.39 14.49
N PHE A 465 -1.39 -9.47 15.47
CA PHE A 465 -2.80 -9.06 15.28
C PHE A 465 -2.91 -7.59 14.85
N HIS A 466 -2.13 -6.71 15.48
CA HIS A 466 -2.12 -5.29 15.14
C HIS A 466 -1.57 -5.02 13.73
N LEU A 467 -0.47 -5.67 13.35
CA LEU A 467 0.17 -5.52 12.06
C LEU A 467 -0.69 -6.04 10.90
N PHE A 468 -1.36 -7.19 11.09
CA PHE A 468 -2.16 -7.81 10.04
C PHE A 468 -3.62 -7.33 10.01
N TRP A 469 -4.07 -6.55 10.99
CA TRP A 469 -5.43 -6.00 11.02
C TRP A 469 -5.54 -4.60 11.69
N PRO A 470 -5.08 -3.53 11.03
CA PRO A 470 -5.13 -2.17 11.58
C PRO A 470 -6.56 -1.62 11.79
N GLN A 471 -7.56 -2.12 11.04
CA GLN A 471 -8.98 -1.70 11.13
C GLN A 471 -9.82 -2.59 12.08
N ALA A 472 -9.18 -3.35 12.97
CA ALA A 472 -9.82 -4.40 13.76
C ALA A 472 -10.85 -3.81 14.70
N GLU A 473 -10.49 -2.73 15.37
CA GLU A 473 -11.31 -2.08 16.39
C GLU A 473 -12.69 -1.67 15.84
N THR A 474 -12.76 -0.96 14.70
CA THR A 474 -14.04 -0.50 14.12
C THR A 474 -14.89 -1.66 13.58
N SER A 475 -14.26 -2.68 13.01
CA SER A 475 -14.95 -3.85 12.46
C SER A 475 -15.49 -4.78 13.56
N ILE A 476 -14.71 -4.98 14.64
CA ILE A 476 -15.04 -5.77 15.83
C ILE A 476 -16.17 -5.10 16.63
N ILE A 477 -16.07 -3.78 16.89
CA ILE A 477 -17.11 -3.01 17.60
C ILE A 477 -18.45 -3.08 16.84
N SER A 478 -18.41 -3.07 15.50
CA SER A 478 -19.61 -3.15 14.67
C SER A 478 -20.28 -4.53 14.65
N GLY A 479 -19.65 -5.57 15.21
CA GLY A 479 -20.18 -6.93 15.28
C GLY A 479 -20.34 -7.62 13.92
N LYS A 480 -19.52 -7.23 12.94
CA LYS A 480 -19.52 -7.78 11.55
C LYS A 480 -18.59 -8.98 11.35
N PHE A 481 -17.88 -9.40 12.39
CA PHE A 481 -16.83 -10.42 12.33
C PHE A 481 -17.38 -11.84 12.60
N ASN A 482 -16.74 -12.88 12.04
CA ASN A 482 -17.01 -14.30 12.35
C ASN A 482 -15.75 -15.17 12.62
N LEU A 483 -15.93 -16.46 12.96
CA LEU A 483 -14.84 -17.45 13.15
C LEU A 483 -13.96 -17.64 11.89
N GLU A 484 -14.47 -17.31 10.70
CA GLU A 484 -13.71 -17.41 9.45
C GLU A 484 -12.67 -16.31 9.33
N ASP A 485 -12.89 -15.15 9.94
CA ASP A 485 -11.88 -14.09 10.02
C ASP A 485 -10.70 -14.51 10.93
N MET A 486 -10.94 -15.34 11.95
CA MET A 486 -9.89 -16.00 12.76
C MET A 486 -9.10 -16.99 11.90
N LYS A 487 -9.79 -17.87 11.18
CA LYS A 487 -9.13 -18.78 10.23
C LYS A 487 -8.42 -17.99 9.15
N HIS A 488 -8.96 -16.89 8.67
CA HIS A 488 -8.35 -16.03 7.65
C HIS A 488 -7.10 -15.36 8.16
N LEU A 489 -7.11 -14.86 9.39
CA LEU A 489 -5.93 -14.26 10.00
C LEU A 489 -4.85 -15.32 10.29
N ILE A 490 -5.23 -16.48 10.83
CA ILE A 490 -4.32 -17.62 10.99
C ILE A 490 -3.82 -18.07 9.61
N THR A 491 -4.65 -18.13 8.58
CA THR A 491 -4.26 -18.53 7.21
C THR A 491 -3.45 -17.44 6.52
N LYS A 492 -3.59 -16.17 6.91
CA LYS A 492 -2.74 -15.07 6.49
C LYS A 492 -1.41 -15.08 7.21
N ILE A 493 -1.35 -15.50 8.47
CA ILE A 493 -0.14 -15.59 9.29
C ILE A 493 0.61 -16.91 8.99
N LYS A 494 -0.09 -17.99 8.67
CA LYS A 494 0.44 -19.36 8.45
C LYS A 494 1.52 -19.47 7.38
N PRO A 495 1.49 -18.71 6.25
CA PRO A 495 2.59 -18.64 5.30
C PRO A 495 3.84 -17.96 5.87
N PHE A 496 3.68 -17.13 6.92
CA PHE A 496 4.77 -16.32 7.48
C PHE A 496 5.65 -17.06 8.47
N PHE A 497 5.26 -18.26 8.88
CA PHE A 497 5.98 -19.00 9.90
C PHE A 497 6.10 -20.49 9.58
N SER A 498 7.11 -21.15 10.12
CA SER A 498 7.30 -22.59 9.95
C SER A 498 6.13 -23.38 10.54
N ARG A 499 5.95 -24.65 10.14
CA ARG A 499 4.88 -25.54 10.62
C ARG A 499 4.78 -25.59 12.16
N PHE A 500 5.91 -25.43 12.85
CA PHE A 500 6.03 -25.38 14.31
C PHE A 500 5.39 -24.14 14.94
N VAL A 501 5.49 -22.98 14.29
CA VAL A 501 4.90 -21.74 14.81
C VAL A 501 3.38 -21.75 14.74
N THR A 502 2.77 -22.48 13.80
CA THR A 502 1.31 -22.64 13.79
C THR A 502 0.86 -23.44 15.03
N GLU A 503 1.56 -24.53 15.35
CA GLU A 503 1.28 -25.33 16.55
C GLU A 503 1.52 -24.52 17.83
N GLU A 504 2.57 -23.69 17.86
CA GLU A 504 2.87 -22.80 18.98
C GLU A 504 1.88 -21.64 19.10
N PHE A 505 1.44 -21.05 17.99
CA PHE A 505 0.39 -20.03 17.95
C PHE A 505 -0.91 -20.58 18.50
N ASP A 506 -1.33 -21.75 18.00
CA ASP A 506 -2.54 -22.45 18.45
C ASP A 506 -2.42 -22.81 19.95
N THR A 507 -1.24 -23.24 20.40
CA THR A 507 -0.98 -23.54 21.82
C THR A 507 -1.05 -22.29 22.70
N THR A 508 -0.43 -21.19 22.26
CA THR A 508 -0.45 -19.89 22.97
C THR A 508 -1.88 -19.37 23.10
N LEU A 509 -2.63 -19.39 21.99
CA LEU A 509 -4.00 -18.93 21.94
C LEU A 509 -4.89 -19.81 22.83
N ARG A 510 -4.74 -21.13 22.78
CA ARG A 510 -5.47 -22.06 23.66
C ARG A 510 -5.19 -21.79 25.14
N ILE A 511 -3.93 -21.60 25.53
CA ILE A 511 -3.57 -21.28 26.93
C ILE A 511 -4.19 -19.95 27.38
N LEU A 512 -4.16 -18.94 26.52
CA LEU A 512 -4.81 -17.65 26.77
C LEU A 512 -6.33 -17.80 26.91
N GLU A 513 -6.96 -18.54 26.00
CA GLU A 513 -8.40 -18.84 26.02
C GLU A 513 -8.79 -19.53 27.32
N GLU A 514 -8.11 -20.60 27.71
CA GLU A 514 -8.41 -21.36 28.92
C GLU A 514 -8.29 -20.50 30.19
N LYS A 515 -7.19 -19.73 30.33
CA LYS A 515 -7.00 -18.87 31.51
C LYS A 515 -7.98 -17.70 31.56
N LEU A 516 -8.32 -17.11 30.42
CA LEU A 516 -9.27 -16.00 30.36
C LEU A 516 -10.72 -16.46 30.51
N MET A 517 -11.05 -17.65 30.03
CA MET A 517 -12.42 -18.17 30.08
C MET A 517 -12.91 -18.28 31.52
N HIS A 518 -12.12 -18.90 32.39
CA HIS A 518 -12.46 -19.04 33.80
C HIS A 518 -12.68 -17.67 34.48
N LYS A 519 -11.78 -16.72 34.25
CA LYS A 519 -11.87 -15.39 34.87
C LYS A 519 -13.01 -14.54 34.31
N ILE A 520 -13.33 -14.68 33.02
CA ILE A 520 -14.45 -13.95 32.41
C ILE A 520 -15.79 -14.56 32.86
N GLU A 521 -15.87 -15.87 33.08
CA GLU A 521 -17.04 -16.53 33.66
C GLU A 521 -17.35 -16.06 35.09
N GLU A 522 -16.32 -15.71 35.87
CA GLU A 522 -16.48 -15.15 37.22
C GLU A 522 -17.13 -13.76 37.20
N ILE A 523 -16.77 -12.92 36.23
CA ILE A 523 -17.24 -11.52 36.14
C ILE A 523 -18.48 -11.34 35.26
N SER A 524 -18.82 -12.32 34.42
CA SER A 524 -19.97 -12.25 33.51
C SER A 524 -20.80 -13.54 33.51
N PRO A 525 -21.91 -13.58 34.27
CA PRO A 525 -22.82 -14.71 34.27
C PRO A 525 -23.45 -15.00 32.90
N ASP A 526 -23.55 -13.99 32.03
CA ASP A 526 -24.10 -14.15 30.68
C ASP A 526 -23.09 -14.77 29.71
N PHE A 527 -21.79 -14.53 29.92
CA PHE A 527 -20.72 -15.26 29.24
C PHE A 527 -20.72 -16.74 29.62
N SER A 528 -20.93 -17.07 30.89
CA SER A 528 -20.98 -18.45 31.38
C SER A 528 -22.08 -19.29 30.71
N LYS A 529 -23.14 -18.63 30.23
CA LYS A 529 -24.28 -19.26 29.52
C LYS A 529 -24.05 -19.43 28.00
N LEU A 530 -22.91 -19.01 27.46
CA LEU A 530 -22.54 -19.27 26.06
C LEU A 530 -22.03 -20.71 25.93
N ASP A 531 -22.15 -21.29 24.72
CA ASP A 531 -21.49 -22.57 24.46
C ASP A 531 -19.96 -22.38 24.34
N MET A 532 -19.20 -23.49 24.40
CA MET A 532 -17.75 -23.43 24.43
C MET A 532 -17.14 -22.73 23.21
N GLU A 533 -17.72 -22.91 22.03
CA GLU A 533 -17.21 -22.29 20.80
C GLU A 533 -17.52 -20.79 20.78
N GLU A 534 -18.70 -20.39 21.25
CA GLU A 534 -19.05 -18.98 21.46
C GLU A 534 -18.15 -18.28 22.49
N LYS A 535 -17.77 -18.98 23.57
CA LYS A 535 -16.86 -18.45 24.60
C LYS A 535 -15.48 -18.15 24.04
N LYS A 536 -14.86 -19.10 23.34
CA LYS A 536 -13.54 -18.92 22.69
C LYS A 536 -13.54 -17.72 21.74
N VAL A 537 -14.59 -17.66 20.92
CA VAL A 537 -14.83 -16.58 19.97
C VAL A 537 -14.89 -15.22 20.66
N VAL A 538 -15.67 -15.09 21.74
CA VAL A 538 -15.77 -13.83 22.50
C VAL A 538 -14.45 -13.43 23.16
N ILE A 539 -13.72 -14.36 23.76
CA ILE A 539 -12.39 -14.10 24.37
C ILE A 539 -11.40 -13.58 23.33
N PHE A 540 -11.36 -14.21 22.16
CA PHE A 540 -10.50 -13.79 21.07
C PHE A 540 -10.76 -12.33 20.66
N TYR A 541 -12.02 -11.87 20.58
CA TYR A 541 -12.28 -10.47 20.26
C TYR A 541 -11.89 -9.51 21.35
N LEU A 542 -12.09 -9.90 22.61
CA LEU A 542 -11.66 -9.08 23.73
C LEU A 542 -10.15 -8.89 23.67
N LEU A 543 -9.41 -9.97 23.41
CA LEU A 543 -7.97 -9.92 23.14
C LEU A 543 -7.65 -8.99 21.95
N ALA A 544 -8.22 -9.24 20.77
CA ALA A 544 -7.92 -8.45 19.57
C ALA A 544 -8.23 -6.95 19.72
N ALA A 545 -9.29 -6.60 20.47
CA ALA A 545 -9.73 -5.21 20.60
C ALA A 545 -9.07 -4.46 21.77
N LYS A 546 -8.83 -5.11 22.93
CA LYS A 546 -8.32 -4.45 24.14
C LYS A 546 -6.80 -4.50 24.28
N LEU A 547 -6.14 -5.52 23.75
CA LEU A 547 -4.69 -5.67 23.89
C LEU A 547 -3.86 -4.49 23.35
N PRO A 548 -4.20 -3.86 22.21
CA PRO A 548 -3.44 -2.70 21.74
C PRO A 548 -3.49 -1.51 22.70
N GLN A 549 -4.64 -1.31 23.37
CA GLN A 549 -4.86 -0.23 24.33
C GLN A 549 -4.06 -0.47 25.63
N LEU A 550 -4.00 -1.72 26.09
CA LEU A 550 -3.21 -2.11 27.27
C LEU A 550 -1.72 -1.85 27.07
N TRP A 551 -1.20 -2.14 25.87
CA TRP A 551 0.21 -1.95 25.56
C TRP A 551 0.65 -0.49 25.53
N GLN A 552 -0.20 0.42 25.02
CA GLN A 552 0.08 1.86 25.02
C GLN A 552 0.18 2.44 26.44
N LYS A 553 -0.49 1.82 27.42
CA LYS A 553 -0.46 2.25 28.82
C LYS A 553 0.80 1.79 29.55
N ASP A 554 1.32 0.60 29.25
CA ASP A 554 2.55 0.06 29.87
C ASP A 554 3.85 0.60 29.24
N SER A 555 3.77 1.23 28.07
CA SER A 555 4.92 1.81 27.35
C SER A 555 5.27 3.25 27.77
N ASN A 556 4.45 3.86 28.63
CA ASN A 556 4.66 5.17 29.27
C ASN A 556 4.95 4.95 30.75
#